data_AF-A0AAE3XCS2-F1
#
_entry.id   AF-A0AAE3XCS2-F1
#
_cell.length_a   1.000
_cell.length_b   1.000
_cell.length_c   1.000
_cell.angle_alpha   90.00
_cell.angle_beta   90.00
_cell.angle_gamma   90.00
#
_symmetry.space_group_name_H-M   'P 1'
#
loop_
_entity.id
_entity.type
_entity.pdbx_description
1 polymer ?
#
loop_
_entity_poly.entity_id
_entity_poly.type
_entity_poly.pdbx_seq_one_letter_code
_entity_poly.pdbx_strand_id
1 'polypeptide(L)' 'MAQHVTLNPDTTRFKQLIKQHGARGWTVLERRAHVICLGNRPGLRVRAPGGTYERWVEPHHVTP' A
#
# COMPACT_ATOMS: atom_id res chain seq x y z
N MET A 1 1.18 17.23 -0.29
CA MET A 1 2.12 16.68 0.72
C MET A 1 2.14 15.18 0.54
N ALA A 2 3.29 14.56 0.27
CA ALA A 2 3.39 13.11 0.13
C ALA A 2 3.32 12.47 1.52
N GLN A 3 2.28 11.67 1.80
CA GLN A 3 2.18 10.97 3.08
C GLN A 3 3.03 9.70 3.01
N HIS A 4 4.04 9.61 3.87
CA HIS A 4 4.82 8.39 4.05
C HIS A 4 4.11 7.48 5.04
N VAL A 5 4.12 6.19 4.76
CA VAL A 5 3.41 5.17 5.55
C VAL A 5 4.22 3.89 5.64
N THR A 6 3.88 3.08 6.65
CA THR A 6 4.35 1.71 6.82
C THR A 6 3.27 0.73 6.42
N LEU A 7 3.63 -0.31 5.68
CA LEU A 7 2.71 -1.38 5.29
C LEU A 7 2.77 -2.54 6.31
N ASN A 8 1.62 -2.93 6.84
CA ASN A 8 1.43 -4.06 7.73
C ASN A 8 0.68 -5.19 6.99
N PRO A 9 1.38 -6.26 6.58
CA PRO A 9 0.77 -7.33 5.80
C PRO A 9 0.06 -8.36 6.67
N ASP A 10 -1.13 -8.75 6.23
CA ASP A 10 -1.92 -9.86 6.78
C ASP A 10 -1.70 -11.17 6.00
N THR A 11 -1.37 -11.09 4.71
CA THR A 11 -1.25 -12.23 3.78
C THR A 11 0.20 -12.54 3.42
N THR A 12 0.49 -13.81 3.11
CA THR A 12 1.83 -14.28 2.68
C THR A 12 2.35 -13.54 1.45
N ARG A 13 1.49 -13.29 0.45
CA ARG A 13 1.85 -12.54 -0.76
C ARG A 13 2.28 -11.11 -0.41
N PHE A 14 1.60 -10.47 0.54
CA PHE A 14 1.92 -9.12 0.96
C PHE A 14 3.21 -9.08 1.80
N LYS A 15 3.45 -10.10 2.64
CA LYS A 15 4.72 -10.30 3.35
C LYS A 15 5.91 -10.43 2.40
N GLN A 16 5.77 -11.16 1.31
CA GLN A 16 6.83 -11.27 0.28
C GLN A 16 7.13 -9.93 -0.39
N LEU A 17 6.10 -9.15 -0.67
CA LEU A 17 6.23 -7.84 -1.29
C LEU A 17 6.98 -6.84 -0.40
N ILE A 18 6.67 -6.78 0.89
CA ILE A 18 7.42 -5.92 1.82
C ILE A 18 8.86 -6.43 2.02
N LYS A 19 9.13 -7.73 1.85
CA LYS A 19 10.50 -8.28 1.88
C LYS A 19 11.31 -7.83 0.66
N GLN A 20 10.66 -7.68 -0.50
CA GLN A 20 11.30 -7.26 -1.75
C GLN A 20 11.50 -5.75 -1.86
N HIS A 21 10.53 -4.97 -1.37
CA HIS A 21 10.50 -3.51 -1.56
C HIS A 21 10.64 -2.69 -0.27
N GLY A 22 10.78 -3.36 0.89
CA GLY A 22 10.80 -2.72 2.20
C GLY A 22 9.41 -2.47 2.77
N ALA A 23 9.28 -2.50 4.09
CA ALA A 23 8.01 -2.30 4.79
C ALA A 23 7.68 -0.82 5.07
N ARG A 24 8.69 0.06 5.10
CA ARG A 24 8.57 1.46 5.51
C ARG A 24 8.88 2.40 4.36
N GLY A 25 8.36 3.63 4.44
CA GLY A 25 8.69 4.71 3.50
C GLY A 25 7.85 4.68 2.22
N TRP A 26 6.75 3.94 2.23
CA TRP A 26 5.80 3.94 1.11
C TRP A 26 5.09 5.29 1.02
N THR A 27 4.82 5.76 -0.19
CA THR A 27 4.11 7.02 -0.40
C THR A 27 2.67 6.77 -0.80
N VAL A 28 1.71 7.36 -0.09
CA VAL A 28 0.30 7.37 -0.52
C VAL A 28 0.15 8.38 -1.65
N LEU A 29 -0.26 7.89 -2.82
CA LEU A 29 -0.50 8.69 -4.02
C LEU A 29 -1.96 9.11 -4.13
N GLU A 30 -2.88 8.22 -3.76
CA GLU A 30 -4.31 8.40 -3.98
C GLU A 30 -5.11 7.60 -2.95
N ARG A 31 -6.28 8.12 -2.55
CA ARG A 31 -7.27 7.41 -1.73
C ARG A 31 -8.57 7.31 -2.49
N ARG A 32 -9.15 6.12 -2.55
CA ARG A 32 -10.47 5.87 -3.18
C ARG A 32 -11.40 5.15 -2.22
N ALA A 33 -12.67 5.52 -2.25
CA ALA A 33 -13.73 4.82 -1.53
C ALA A 33 -14.06 3.46 -2.18
N HIS A 34 -13.83 3.32 -3.49
CA HIS A 34 -14.19 2.16 -4.27
C HIS A 34 -13.04 1.75 -5.19
N VAL A 35 -12.48 0.56 -4.94
CA VAL A 35 -11.39 -0.01 -5.73
C VAL A 35 -11.80 -1.41 -6.20
N ILE A 36 -11.94 -1.57 -7.52
CA ILE A 36 -12.44 -2.81 -8.15
C ILE A 36 -11.56 -4.01 -7.76
N CYS A 37 -10.23 -3.87 -7.79
CA CYS A 37 -9.30 -4.95 -7.44
C CYS A 37 -9.27 -5.30 -5.95
N LEU A 38 -9.96 -4.54 -5.09
CA LEU A 38 -10.18 -4.86 -3.68
C LEU A 38 -11.62 -5.35 -3.41
N GLY A 39 -12.38 -5.68 -4.46
CA GLY A 39 -13.80 -6.07 -4.34
C GLY A 39 -14.70 -4.87 -4.06
N ASN A 40 -14.41 -3.72 -4.69
CA ASN A 40 -15.14 -2.46 -4.53
C ASN A 40 -15.07 -1.83 -3.13
N ARG A 41 -14.10 -2.26 -2.31
CA ARG A 41 -13.81 -1.72 -0.97
C ARG A 41 -12.90 -0.47 -1.05
N PRO A 42 -12.82 0.32 0.04
CA PRO A 42 -11.88 1.44 0.12
C PRO A 42 -10.43 0.98 -0.05
N GLY A 43 -9.62 1.82 -0.69
CA GLY A 43 -8.22 1.52 -0.95
C GLY A 43 -7.33 2.75 -0.97
N LEU A 44 -6.04 2.50 -0.76
CA LEU A 44 -4.95 3.45 -0.88
C LEU A 44 -4.01 2.99 -1.99
N ARG A 45 -3.71 3.88 -2.93
CA ARG A 45 -2.66 3.66 -3.92
C ARG A 45 -1.34 4.06 -3.28
N VAL A 46 -0.48 3.09 -3.06
CA VAL A 46 0.82 3.28 -2.42
C VAL A 46 1.94 3.01 -3.41
N ARG A 47 3.03 3.79 -3.31
CA ARG A 47 4.26 3.64 -4.09
C ARG A 47 5.39 3.20 -3.18
N ALA A 48 6.18 2.22 -3.65
CA ALA A 48 7.32 1.68 -2.93
C ALA A 48 8.43 2.73 -2.75
N PRO A 49 9.24 2.59 -1.68
CA PRO A 49 10.49 3.34 -1.54
C PRO A 49 11.41 2.99 -2.72
N GLY A 50 11.75 3.97 -3.55
CA GLY A 50 12.48 3.75 -4.81
C GLY A 50 11.62 3.92 -6.08
N GLY A 51 10.30 4.07 -5.93
CA GLY A 51 9.41 4.63 -6.95
C GLY A 51 8.99 3.69 -8.08
N THR A 52 9.55 2.50 -8.18
CA THR A 52 9.32 1.56 -9.29
C THR A 52 8.05 0.74 -9.17
N TYR A 53 7.51 0.59 -7.97
CA TYR A 53 6.37 -0.30 -7.71
C TYR A 53 5.21 0.46 -7.08
N GLU A 54 4.00 0.28 -7.63
CA GLU A 54 2.78 0.86 -7.11
C GLU A 54 1.68 -0.20 -7.02
N ARG A 55 0.82 -0.07 -6.01
CA ARG A 55 -0.37 -0.93 -5.90
C ARG A 55 -1.46 -0.30 -5.05
N TRP A 56 -2.66 -0.85 -5.19
CA TRP A 56 -3.74 -0.63 -4.24
C TRP A 56 -3.59 -1.59 -3.04
N VAL A 57 -3.82 -1.05 -1.85
CA VAL A 57 -3.87 -1.76 -0.56
C VAL A 57 -5.08 -1.29 0.22
N GLU A 58 -5.58 -2.13 1.13
CA GLU A 58 -6.68 -1.72 2.00
C GLU A 58 -6.16 -0.75 3.08
N PRO A 59 -6.95 0.23 3.53
CA PRO A 59 -6.49 1.21 4.52
C PRO A 59 -6.01 0.60 5.83
N HIS A 60 -6.54 -0.55 6.23
CA HIS A 60 -6.16 -1.22 7.48
C HIS A 60 -4.76 -1.87 7.40
N HIS A 61 -4.19 -2.04 6.19
CA HIS A 61 -2.80 -2.46 6.01
C HIS A 61 -1.80 -1.32 6.07
N VAL A 62 -2.26 -0.09 6.29
CA VAL A 62 -1.43 1.11 6.23
C VAL A 62 -1.44 1.79 7.58
N THR A 63 -0.27 1.94 8.17
CA THR A 63 -0.06 2.73 9.38
C THR A 63 0.73 4.00 9.05
N PRO A 64 0.36 5.16 9.64
CA PRO A 64 1.18 6.37 9.57
C PRO A 64 2.64 6.11 9.96
#